data_AF-A0A2W7I469-F1
#
_entry.id   AF-A0A2W7I469-F1
#
_cell.length_a   1.000
_cell.length_b   1.000
_cell.length_c   1.000
_cell.angle_alpha   90.00
_cell.angle_beta   90.00
_cell.angle_gamma   90.00
#
_symmetry.space_group_name_H-M   'P 1'
#
loop_
_entity.id
_entity.type
_entity.pdbx_description
1 polymer ?
#
loop_
_entity_poly.entity_id
_entity_poly.type
_entity_poly.pdbx_seq_one_letter_code
_entity_poly.pdbx_strand_id
1 'polypeptide(L)'
;MLRDTNLAKDIIDNDNPQYSLDGKIEPMFYNEGNFPVKIFGFTVKPGGQFNAGFVNSKTFGTVDISFLAAEEPNNIKKIICVYGTYREQKNC
;
A
#
# COMPACT_ATOMS: atom_id res chain seq x y z
N MET A 1 -7.60 -20.54 17.39
CA MET A 1 -8.51 -20.03 16.35
C MET A 1 -7.68 -19.77 15.11
N LEU A 2 -7.73 -20.64 14.10
CA LEU A 2 -7.03 -20.43 12.82
C LEU A 2 -7.74 -19.29 12.10
N ARG A 3 -7.04 -18.18 11.86
CA ARG A 3 -7.57 -17.05 11.10
C ARG A 3 -7.08 -17.18 9.67
N ASP A 4 -7.98 -17.54 8.75
CA ASP A 4 -7.67 -17.53 7.33
C ASP A 4 -7.41 -16.08 6.89
N THR A 5 -6.24 -15.84 6.31
CA THR A 5 -5.85 -14.54 5.76
C THR A 5 -6.04 -14.57 4.25
N ASN A 6 -6.88 -13.66 3.74
CA ASN A 6 -7.04 -13.47 2.29
C ASN A 6 -6.14 -12.35 1.80
N LEU A 7 -5.55 -12.52 0.62
CA LEU A 7 -4.79 -11.46 -0.03
C LEU A 7 -5.72 -10.47 -0.73
N ALA A 8 -5.57 -9.19 -0.44
CA ALA A 8 -6.26 -8.07 -1.07
C ALA A 8 -5.25 -7.09 -1.66
N LYS A 9 -5.73 -6.18 -2.52
CA LYS A 9 -4.91 -5.11 -3.06
C LYS A 9 -5.71 -3.83 -3.31
N ASP A 10 -5.04 -2.70 -3.13
CA ASP A 10 -5.50 -1.39 -3.58
C ASP A 10 -4.60 -0.86 -4.70
N ILE A 11 -5.20 -0.10 -5.62
CA ILE A 11 -4.47 0.66 -6.64
C ILE A 11 -4.55 2.13 -6.26
N ILE A 12 -3.40 2.80 -6.24
CA ILE A 12 -3.26 4.21 -5.87
C ILE A 12 -2.57 4.92 -7.04
N ASP A 13 -3.31 5.78 -7.73
CA ASP A 13 -2.88 6.49 -8.94
C ASP A 13 -2.90 8.02 -8.78
N ASN A 14 -3.12 8.49 -7.56
CA ASN A 14 -3.09 9.89 -7.17
C ASN A 14 -2.45 10.07 -5.78
N ASP A 15 -2.00 11.29 -5.47
CA ASP A 15 -1.50 11.62 -4.14
C ASP A 15 -2.55 11.27 -3.09
N ASN A 16 -2.11 10.61 -2.02
CA ASN A 16 -2.97 10.19 -0.93
C ASN A 16 -2.24 10.41 0.41
N PRO A 17 -2.38 11.61 1.02
CA PRO A 17 -1.68 11.95 2.25
C PRO A 17 -2.21 11.22 3.50
N GLN A 18 -3.33 10.50 3.38
CA GLN A 18 -3.98 9.81 4.49
C GLN A 18 -4.40 8.39 4.12
N TYR A 19 -3.58 7.68 3.32
CA TYR A 19 -3.91 6.32 2.93
C TYR A 19 -3.98 5.43 4.18
N SER A 20 -5.18 4.91 4.48
CA SER A 20 -5.42 4.13 5.70
C SER A 20 -4.78 2.75 5.62
N LEU A 21 -4.11 2.38 6.71
CA LEU A 21 -3.56 1.05 6.96
C LEU A 21 -4.43 0.23 7.90
N ASP A 22 -5.53 0.79 8.40
CA ASP A 22 -6.32 0.19 9.48
C ASP A 22 -6.86 -1.18 9.10
N GLY A 23 -6.48 -2.18 9.90
CA GLY A 23 -6.92 -3.57 9.72
C GLY A 23 -6.20 -4.33 8.60
N LYS A 24 -5.29 -3.69 7.86
CA LYS A 24 -4.45 -4.35 6.85
C LYS A 24 -3.35 -5.15 7.54
N ILE A 25 -3.14 -6.39 7.11
CA ILE A 25 -2.10 -7.28 7.63
C ILE A 25 -0.92 -7.24 6.68
N GLU A 26 0.29 -6.96 7.18
CA GLU A 26 1.51 -6.86 6.35
C GLU A 26 1.35 -5.99 5.07
N PRO A 27 0.89 -4.74 5.14
CA PRO A 27 0.76 -3.89 3.96
C PRO A 27 2.11 -3.64 3.28
N MET A 28 2.18 -3.95 1.99
CA MET A 28 3.36 -3.77 1.16
C MET A 28 3.01 -3.01 -0.10
N PHE A 29 3.73 -1.92 -0.33
CA PHE A 29 3.55 -1.01 -1.46
C PHE A 29 4.58 -1.32 -2.53
N TYR A 30 4.12 -1.44 -3.77
CA TYR A 30 4.95 -1.64 -4.96
C TYR A 30 4.78 -0.44 -5.89
N ASN A 31 5.88 0.17 -6.30
CA ASN A 31 5.85 1.23 -7.29
C ASN A 31 5.88 0.63 -8.70
N GLU A 32 4.70 0.46 -9.30
CA GLU A 32 4.53 0.03 -10.70
C GLU A 32 4.45 1.22 -11.67
N GLY A 33 4.66 2.43 -11.17
CA GLY A 33 4.82 3.63 -11.98
C GLY A 33 6.21 3.71 -12.61
N ASN A 34 6.42 4.74 -13.41
CA ASN A 34 7.70 4.99 -14.09
C ASN A 34 8.54 6.12 -13.45
N PHE A 35 8.15 6.60 -12.26
CA PHE A 35 8.92 7.61 -11.53
C PHE A 35 8.90 7.39 -10.01
N PRO A 36 9.81 8.03 -9.23
CA PRO A 36 9.88 7.84 -7.79
C PRO A 36 8.65 8.39 -7.04
N VAL A 37 8.21 7.64 -6.03
CA VAL A 37 7.10 8.01 -5.14
C VAL A 37 7.63 8.10 -3.71
N LYS A 38 7.15 9.07 -2.94
CA LYS A 38 7.48 9.19 -1.51
C LYS A 38 6.36 8.53 -0.71
N ILE A 39 6.71 7.53 0.10
CA ILE A 39 5.81 6.78 0.98
C ILE A 39 6.32 6.91 2.40
N PHE A 40 5.53 7.51 3.30
CA PHE A 40 5.92 7.77 4.70
C PHE A 40 7.28 8.47 4.85
N GLY A 41 7.60 9.39 3.93
CA GLY A 41 8.90 10.07 3.91
C GLY A 41 10.00 9.35 3.12
N PHE A 42 9.86 8.06 2.83
CA PHE A 42 10.84 7.25 2.10
C PHE A 42 10.62 7.32 0.59
N THR A 43 11.70 7.43 -0.19
CA THR A 43 11.62 7.42 -1.66
C THR A 43 11.66 5.99 -2.18
N VAL A 44 10.60 5.59 -2.88
CA VAL A 44 10.43 4.30 -3.55
C VAL A 44 10.59 4.50 -5.05
N LYS A 45 11.68 3.97 -5.62
CA LYS A 45 11.96 4.04 -7.06
C LYS A 45 11.00 3.13 -7.86
N PRO A 46 10.85 3.35 -9.18
CA PRO A 46 10.14 2.41 -10.06
C PRO A 46 10.62 0.97 -9.89
N GLY A 47 9.69 0.02 -9.81
CA GLY A 47 9.95 -1.38 -9.51
C GLY A 47 10.36 -1.67 -8.06
N GLY A 48 10.50 -0.65 -7.22
CA GLY A 48 10.83 -0.77 -5.80
C GLY A 48 9.60 -1.06 -4.94
N GLN A 49 9.86 -1.38 -3.67
CA GLN A 49 8.83 -1.68 -2.69
C GLN A 49 9.08 -1.00 -1.34
N PHE A 50 8.01 -0.81 -0.56
CA PHE A 50 8.04 -0.32 0.81
C PHE A 50 7.13 -1.18 1.69
N ASN A 51 7.66 -1.71 2.79
CA ASN A 51 6.89 -2.47 3.76
C ASN A 51 6.42 -1.51 4.88
N ALA A 52 5.11 -1.39 5.05
CA ALA A 52 4.51 -0.50 6.04
C ALA A 52 3.98 -1.26 7.28
N GLY A 53 4.34 -2.54 7.44
CA GLY A 53 3.88 -3.35 8.56
C GLY A 53 4.90 -4.38 9.04
N PHE A 54 4.47 -5.14 10.04
CA PHE A 54 5.21 -6.27 10.58
C PHE A 54 4.57 -7.58 10.12
N VAL A 55 5.41 -8.62 10.04
CA VAL A 55 4.99 -9.96 9.66
C VAL A 55 3.82 -10.44 10.55
N ASN A 56 2.76 -10.92 9.89
CA ASN A 56 1.49 -11.44 10.37
C ASN A 56 0.76 -10.53 11.35
N SER A 57 1.01 -9.22 11.28
CA SER A 57 0.50 -8.24 12.21
C SER A 57 -0.45 -7.27 11.52
N LYS A 58 -1.55 -6.95 12.22
CA LYS A 58 -2.44 -5.85 11.82
C LYS A 58 -1.70 -4.53 12.00
N THR A 59 -1.67 -3.74 10.95
CA THR A 59 -1.22 -2.35 10.99
C THR A 59 -2.42 -1.44 11.25
N PHE A 60 -2.16 -0.32 11.93
CA PHE A 60 -3.13 0.74 12.20
C PHE A 60 -2.45 2.09 11.96
N GLY A 61 -3.23 3.08 11.55
CA GLY A 61 -2.78 4.42 11.21
C GLY A 61 -2.84 4.70 9.71
N THR A 62 -2.13 5.74 9.29
CA THR A 62 -2.12 6.23 7.92
C THR A 62 -0.70 6.37 7.40
N VAL A 63 -0.56 6.35 6.08
CA VAL A 63 0.68 6.68 5.38
C VAL A 63 0.43 7.74 4.34
N ASP A 64 1.36 8.70 4.26
CA ASP A 64 1.41 9.70 3.19
C ASP A 64 2.06 9.08 1.94
N ILE A 65 1.37 9.21 0.81
CA ILE A 65 1.82 8.78 -0.51
C ILE A 65 1.81 10.02 -1.42
N SER A 66 2.99 10.47 -1.84
CA SER A 66 3.17 11.62 -2.71
C SER A 66 4.01 11.28 -3.95
N PHE A 67 3.46 11.59 -5.12
CA PHE A 67 4.07 11.40 -6.42
C PHE A 67 4.96 12.61 -6.75
N LEU A 68 6.28 12.42 -6.77
CA LEU A 68 7.25 13.51 -6.81
C LEU A 68 7.41 14.20 -8.18
N ALA A 69 6.94 13.59 -9.26
CA ALA A 69 7.05 14.13 -10.61
C ALA A 69 5.66 14.55 -11.12
N ALA A 70 5.24 15.74 -10.69
CA ALA A 70 3.96 16.33 -11.05
C ALA A 70 4.13 17.26 -12.26
N GLU A 71 4.20 16.73 -13.49
CA GLU A 71 3.73 17.39 -14.75
C GLU A 71 4.26 16.80 -16.08
N GLU A 72 5.07 15.73 -16.09
CA GLU A 72 5.40 15.11 -17.39
C GLU A 72 4.22 14.28 -17.94
N PRO A 73 3.83 14.49 -19.22
CA PRO A 73 2.66 13.83 -19.82
C PRO A 73 2.78 12.30 -19.90
N ASN A 74 3.99 11.76 -19.75
CA ASN A 74 4.26 10.32 -19.79
C ASN A 74 4.39 9.70 -18.40
N ASN A 75 4.15 10.43 -17.31
CA ASN A 75 4.25 9.91 -15.96
C ASN A 75 3.07 8.99 -15.62
N ILE A 76 3.37 7.73 -15.34
CA ILE A 76 2.42 6.72 -14.89
C ILE A 76 2.43 6.71 -13.36
N LYS A 77 1.38 7.26 -12.76
CA LYS A 77 1.13 7.21 -11.31
C LYS A 77 0.52 5.87 -10.96
N LYS A 78 1.31 4.95 -10.40
CA LYS A 78 0.80 3.64 -10.01
C LYS A 78 1.55 3.04 -8.82
N ILE A 79 0.88 3.00 -7.67
CA ILE A 79 1.29 2.18 -6.53
C ILE A 79 0.27 1.06 -6.36
N ILE A 80 0.76 -0.17 -6.17
CA ILE A 80 -0.05 -1.30 -5.74
C ILE A 80 0.24 -1.55 -4.27
N CYS A 81 -0.77 -1.43 -3.41
CA CYS A 81 -0.65 -1.86 -2.02
C CYS A 81 -1.26 -3.25 -1.89
N VAL A 82 -0.46 -4.26 -1.55
CA VAL A 82 -0.91 -5.63 -1.28
C VAL A 82 -0.94 -5.84 0.23
N TYR A 83 -1.99 -6.47 0.74
CA TYR A 83 -2.13 -6.72 2.18
C TYR A 83 -3.04 -7.92 2.46
N GLY A 84 -2.86 -8.54 3.62
CA GLY A 84 -3.77 -9.54 4.16
C GLY A 84 -5.01 -8.92 4.81
N THR A 85 -6.13 -9.62 4.74
CA THR A 85 -7.37 -9.32 5.48
C THR A 85 -7.87 -10.57 6.19
N TYR A 86 -8.44 -10.41 7.39
CA TYR A 86 -9.09 -11.55 8.05
C TYR A 86 -10.43 -11.84 7.39
N ARG A 87 -10.70 -13.12 7.16
CA ARG A 87 -12.05 -13.59 6.78
C ARG A 87 -12.95 -13.49 8.01
N GLU A 88 -14.03 -12.71 7.94
CA GLU A 88 -15.13 -12.88 8.90
C GLU A 88 -15.81 -14.22 8.59
N GLN A 89 -15.53 -15.25 9.40
CA GLN A 89 -16.40 -16.42 9.44
C GLN A 89 -17.73 -15.96 10.03
N LYS A 90 -18.72 -15.70 9.17
CA LYS A 90 -20.12 -15.74 9.61
C LYS A 90 -20.41 -17.20 9.99
N ASN A 91 -20.49 -17.48 11.28
CA ASN A 91 -21.13 -18.70 11.74
C ASN A 91 -22.60 -18.62 11.30
N CYS A 92 -22.96 -19.37 10.27
CA CYS A 92 -24.35 -19.65 9.93
C CYS A 92 -24.92 -20.67 10.90
#